data_AF-D2XNQ0-F1
#
_entry.id   AF-D2XNQ0-F1
#
_cell.length_a   1.000
_cell.length_b   1.000
_cell.length_c   1.000
_cell.angle_alpha   90.00
_cell.angle_beta   90.00
_cell.angle_gamma   90.00
#
_symmetry.space_group_name_H-M   'P 1'
#
loop_
_entity.id
_entity.type
_entity.pdbx_description
1 polymer ?
#
loop_
_entity_poly.entity_id
_entity_poly.type
_entity_poly.pdbx_seq_one_letter_code
_entity_poly.pdbx_strand_id
1 'polypeptide(L)'
;KWRGEKVAVKVFFNTEEASWFRETEIYQTVLMRHENILGFIAADIKGTGSWTQLYLITDYHENGSLYDYLKSTTLDTKSMLKLAYSAVSGLCHLHTEIFSTQGKPAI
;
A
#
# COMPACT_ATOMS: atom_id res chain seq x y z
N LYS A 1 16.42 -0.15 -3.97
CA LYS A 1 16.67 -1.19 -2.96
C LYS A 1 17.04 -0.52 -1.65
N TRP A 2 16.52 -1.00 -0.52
CA TRP A 2 16.86 -0.50 0.81
C TRP A 2 17.41 -1.67 1.63
N ARG A 3 18.64 -1.54 2.15
CA ARG A 3 19.36 -2.61 2.88
C ARG A 3 19.40 -3.98 2.15
N GLY A 4 19.52 -3.95 0.81
CA GLY A 4 19.55 -5.17 -0.02
C GLY A 4 18.19 -5.61 -0.56
N GLU A 5 17.09 -5.21 0.10
CA GLU A 5 15.72 -5.59 -0.26
C GLU A 5 15.12 -4.67 -1.33
N LYS A 6 14.24 -5.22 -2.19
CA LYS A 6 13.48 -4.42 -3.15
C LYS A 6 12.33 -3.72 -2.41
N VAL A 7 12.11 -2.45 -2.74
CA VAL A 7 10.99 -1.63 -2.23
C VAL A 7 10.38 -0.88 -3.40
N ALA A 8 9.08 -0.61 -3.33
CA ALA A 8 8.42 0.28 -4.27
C ALA A 8 8.46 1.70 -3.71
N VAL A 9 8.70 2.68 -4.57
CA VAL A 9 8.73 4.10 -4.19
C VAL A 9 7.80 4.84 -5.12
N LYS A 10 6.69 5.34 -4.58
CA LYS A 10 5.84 6.30 -5.27
C LYS A 10 6.41 7.69 -5.01
N VAL A 11 6.75 8.39 -6.07
CA VAL A 11 7.36 9.73 -6.03
C VAL A 11 6.32 10.75 -6.43
N PHE A 12 6.13 11.75 -5.57
CA PHE A 12 5.28 12.90 -5.81
C PHE A 12 6.13 14.16 -5.90
N PHE A 13 5.65 15.14 -6.66
CA PHE A 13 6.22 16.49 -6.67
C PHE A 13 5.52 17.41 -5.67
N ASN A 14 6.10 18.58 -5.42
CA ASN A 14 5.52 19.58 -4.51
C ASN A 14 4.07 19.97 -4.85
N THR A 15 3.69 19.97 -6.12
CA THR A 15 2.32 20.23 -6.59
C THR A 15 1.32 19.18 -6.13
N GLU A 16 1.79 18.02 -5.68
CA GLU A 16 0.98 16.86 -5.27
C GLU A 16 1.10 16.59 -3.76
N GLU A 17 1.62 17.54 -2.97
CA GLU A 17 1.85 17.39 -1.53
C GLU A 17 0.59 16.97 -0.77
N ALA A 18 -0.58 17.54 -1.12
CA ALA A 18 -1.84 17.16 -0.50
C ALA A 18 -2.21 15.69 -0.74
N SER A 19 -1.90 15.14 -1.92
CA SER A 19 -2.13 13.73 -2.23
C SER A 19 -1.15 12.82 -1.49
N TRP A 20 0.13 13.18 -1.47
CA TRP A 20 1.15 12.46 -0.69
C TRP A 20 0.81 12.43 0.81
N PHE A 21 0.38 13.58 1.36
CA PHE A 21 0.02 13.72 2.77
C PHE A 21 -1.18 12.82 3.11
N ARG A 22 -2.26 12.90 2.32
CA ARG A 22 -3.46 12.07 2.53
C ARG A 22 -3.14 10.57 2.46
N GLU A 23 -2.36 10.15 1.47
CA GLU A 23 -2.03 8.73 1.30
C GLU A 23 -1.14 8.23 2.44
N THR A 24 -0.18 9.06 2.87
CA THR A 24 0.66 8.76 4.05
C THR A 24 -0.17 8.62 5.32
N GLU A 25 -1.11 9.54 5.56
CA GLU A 25 -2.02 9.51 6.72
C GLU A 25 -2.87 8.23 6.74
N ILE A 26 -3.43 7.83 5.60
CA ILE A 26 -4.19 6.58 5.47
C ILE A 26 -3.30 5.37 5.84
N TYR A 27 -2.10 5.26 5.28
CA TYR A 27 -1.20 4.15 5.60
C TYR A 27 -0.71 4.14 7.06
N GLN A 28 -0.62 5.31 7.70
CA GLN A 28 -0.23 5.46 9.10
C GLN A 28 -1.40 5.29 10.09
N THR A 29 -2.61 5.04 9.61
CA THR A 29 -3.78 4.79 10.46
C THR A 29 -3.49 3.65 11.45
N VAL A 30 -3.90 3.83 12.70
CA VAL A 30 -3.67 2.85 13.77
C VAL A 30 -4.34 1.52 13.39
N LEU A 31 -3.61 0.41 13.59
CA LEU A 31 -4.04 -0.95 13.23
C LEU A 31 -4.37 -1.15 11.72
N MET A 32 -3.81 -0.33 10.82
CA MET A 32 -3.99 -0.49 9.35
C MET A 32 -3.18 -1.65 8.75
N ARG A 33 -2.18 -2.18 9.47
CA ARG A 33 -1.31 -3.24 8.94
C ARG A 33 -2.06 -4.57 8.88
N HIS A 34 -2.14 -5.16 7.68
CA HIS A 34 -2.77 -6.46 7.41
C HIS A 34 -2.08 -7.15 6.23
N GLU A 35 -2.08 -8.49 6.18
CA GLU A 35 -1.36 -9.25 5.13
C GLU A 35 -1.91 -9.03 3.70
N ASN A 36 -3.16 -8.58 3.58
CA ASN A 36 -3.80 -8.27 2.31
C ASN A 36 -3.95 -6.76 2.04
N ILE A 37 -3.19 -5.94 2.77
CA ILE A 37 -3.02 -4.51 2.51
C ILE A 37 -1.56 -4.27 2.19
N LEU A 38 -1.29 -3.43 1.19
CA LEU A 38 0.08 -3.14 0.78
C LEU A 38 0.90 -2.62 1.96
N GLY A 39 2.05 -3.26 2.21
CA GLY A 39 2.89 -2.94 3.35
C GLY A 39 3.50 -1.56 3.23
N PHE A 40 3.09 -0.63 4.08
CA PHE A 40 3.75 0.67 4.26
C PHE A 40 5.06 0.50 5.04
N ILE A 41 6.12 1.13 4.54
CA ILE A 41 7.44 1.13 5.18
C ILE A 41 7.71 2.51 5.79
N ALA A 42 7.67 3.56 4.97
CA ALA A 42 7.98 4.92 5.40
C ALA A 42 7.46 5.96 4.39
N ALA A 43 7.40 7.22 4.84
CA ALA A 43 7.30 8.39 3.98
C ALA A 43 8.51 9.29 4.26
N ASP A 44 9.07 9.90 3.23
CA ASP A 44 10.31 10.69 3.33
C ASP A 44 10.32 11.84 2.33
N ILE A 45 11.13 12.87 2.60
CA ILE A 45 11.28 14.06 1.75
C ILE A 45 12.72 14.15 1.30
N LYS A 46 12.93 14.22 -0.02
CA LYS A 46 14.26 14.31 -0.62
C LYS A 46 14.40 15.57 -1.46
N GLY A 47 15.50 16.30 -1.27
CA GLY A 47 15.86 17.47 -2.05
C GLY A 47 15.57 18.80 -1.34
N THR A 48 15.77 19.91 -2.05
CA THR A 48 15.48 21.27 -1.55
C THR A 48 14.86 22.13 -2.66
N GLY A 49 14.00 23.08 -2.28
CA GLY A 49 13.39 24.04 -3.21
C GLY A 49 12.53 23.38 -4.30
N SER A 50 12.74 23.78 -5.55
CA SER A 50 12.00 23.30 -6.74
C SER A 50 12.24 21.82 -7.09
N TRP A 51 13.19 21.15 -6.42
CA TRP A 51 13.54 19.74 -6.65
C TRP A 51 13.09 18.83 -5.51
N THR A 52 12.19 19.31 -4.64
CA THR A 52 11.66 18.51 -3.55
C THR A 52 10.79 17.39 -4.09
N GLN A 53 11.15 16.16 -3.74
CA GLN A 53 10.40 14.95 -4.02
C GLN A 53 9.87 14.36 -2.73
N LEU A 54 8.60 14.01 -2.72
CA LEU A 54 7.94 13.39 -1.58
C LEU A 54 7.80 11.89 -1.89
N TYR A 55 8.40 11.06 -1.05
CA TYR A 55 8.43 9.61 -1.24
C TYR A 55 7.41 8.94 -0.33
N LEU A 56 6.67 8.01 -0.91
CA LEU A 56 5.90 7.00 -0.19
C LEU A 56 6.51 5.64 -0.51
N ILE A 57 7.05 4.98 0.51
CA ILE A 57 7.85 3.76 0.38
C ILE A 57 7.04 2.58 0.90
N THR A 58 6.88 1.57 0.06
CA THR A 58 6.08 0.37 0.34
C THR A 58 6.83 -0.90 -0.05
N ASP A 59 6.29 -2.04 0.38
CA ASP A 59 6.76 -3.35 -0.06
C ASP A 59 6.69 -3.49 -1.58
N TYR A 60 7.71 -4.11 -2.16
CA TYR A 60 7.73 -4.43 -3.58
C TYR A 60 7.19 -5.84 -3.82
N HIS A 61 6.15 -5.96 -4.65
CA HIS A 61 5.64 -7.24 -5.12
C HIS A 61 6.07 -7.52 -6.56
N GLU A 62 6.86 -8.58 -6.75
CA GLU A 62 7.48 -8.91 -8.04
C GLU A 62 6.48 -9.29 -9.15
N ASN A 63 5.33 -9.84 -8.78
CA ASN A 63 4.26 -10.19 -9.71
C ASN A 63 3.44 -8.98 -10.18
N GLY A 64 3.72 -7.77 -9.67
CA GLY A 64 3.02 -6.56 -10.04
C GLY A 64 1.56 -6.54 -9.60
N SER A 65 0.73 -5.88 -10.40
CA SER A 65 -0.70 -5.78 -10.12
C SER A 65 -1.45 -7.07 -10.47
N LEU A 66 -2.62 -7.29 -9.86
CA LEU A 66 -3.49 -8.39 -10.25
C LEU A 66 -3.89 -8.30 -11.75
N TYR A 67 -4.04 -7.08 -12.28
CA TYR A 67 -4.32 -6.86 -13.70
C TYR A 67 -3.20 -7.39 -14.60
N ASP A 68 -1.94 -7.11 -14.27
CA ASP A 68 -0.78 -7.60 -15.04
C ASP A 68 -0.63 -9.11 -14.89
N TYR A 69 -0.79 -9.62 -13.66
CA TYR A 69 -0.68 -11.05 -13.36
C TYR A 69 -1.68 -11.90 -14.17
N LEU A 70 -2.92 -11.43 -14.30
CA LEU A 70 -3.99 -12.13 -15.04
C LEU A 70 -3.80 -12.10 -16.56
N LYS A 71 -3.00 -11.17 -17.11
CA LYS A 71 -2.69 -11.15 -18.55
C LYS A 71 -1.76 -12.29 -18.97
N SER A 72 -0.86 -12.69 -18.09
CA SER A 72 0.16 -13.70 -18.37
C SER A 72 -0.10 -15.06 -17.72
N THR A 73 -1.11 -15.15 -16.85
CA THR A 73 -1.31 -16.33 -15.99
C THR A 73 -2.77 -16.80 -16.02
N THR A 74 -2.99 -18.03 -16.45
CA THR A 74 -4.28 -18.72 -16.28
C THR A 74 -4.38 -19.31 -14.88
N LEU A 75 -5.57 -19.27 -14.28
CA LEU A 75 -5.80 -19.73 -12.91
C LEU A 75 -6.55 -21.06 -12.87
N ASP A 76 -6.14 -21.94 -11.97
CA ASP A 76 -7.00 -23.03 -11.51
C ASP A 76 -8.00 -22.52 -10.45
N THR A 77 -9.00 -23.35 -10.13
CA THR A 77 -10.04 -22.98 -9.15
C THR A 77 -9.44 -22.58 -7.80
N LYS A 78 -8.39 -23.29 -7.35
CA LYS A 78 -7.73 -23.02 -6.07
C LYS A 78 -7.06 -21.65 -6.05
N SER A 79 -6.31 -21.30 -7.09
CA SER A 79 -5.61 -20.01 -7.20
C SER A 79 -6.60 -18.85 -7.35
N MET A 80 -7.66 -19.05 -8.14
CA MET A 80 -8.76 -18.09 -8.25
C MET A 80 -9.40 -17.80 -6.89
N LEU A 81 -9.75 -18.84 -6.14
CA LEU A 81 -10.33 -18.68 -4.80
C LEU A 81 -9.35 -18.01 -3.83
N LYS A 82 -8.05 -18.34 -3.90
CA LYS A 82 -7.03 -17.69 -3.07
C LYS A 82 -6.96 -16.19 -3.33
N LEU A 83 -6.92 -15.78 -4.60
CA LEU A 83 -6.88 -14.36 -4.97
C LEU A 83 -8.14 -13.63 -4.52
N ALA A 84 -9.31 -14.17 -4.82
CA ALA A 84 -10.59 -13.60 -4.42
C ALA A 84 -10.73 -13.47 -2.89
N TYR A 85 -10.40 -14.54 -2.16
CA TYR A 85 -10.44 -14.56 -0.70
C TYR A 85 -9.49 -13.53 -0.09
N SER A 86 -8.25 -13.46 -0.57
CA SER A 86 -7.28 -12.47 -0.06
C SER A 86 -7.72 -11.03 -0.32
N ALA A 87 -8.29 -10.74 -1.50
CA ALA A 87 -8.79 -9.41 -1.84
C ALA A 87 -9.96 -9.00 -0.94
N VAL A 88 -10.94 -9.88 -0.75
CA VAL A 88 -12.08 -9.58 0.13
C VAL A 88 -11.67 -9.51 1.61
N SER A 89 -10.68 -10.28 2.05
CA SER A 89 -10.13 -10.18 3.41
C SER A 89 -9.47 -8.82 3.67
N GLY A 90 -8.70 -8.30 2.70
CA GLY A 90 -8.14 -6.95 2.78
C GLY A 90 -9.23 -5.87 2.82
N LEU A 91 -10.25 -5.99 1.95
CA LEU A 91 -11.37 -5.05 1.93
C LEU A 91 -12.21 -5.09 3.21
N CYS A 92 -12.48 -6.29 3.74
CA CYS A 92 -13.17 -6.48 5.00
C CYS A 92 -12.40 -5.82 6.15
N HIS A 93 -11.08 -5.99 6.19
CA HIS A 93 -10.24 -5.32 7.17
C HIS A 93 -10.31 -3.78 7.06
N LEU A 94 -10.29 -3.22 5.85
CA LEU A 94 -10.45 -1.78 5.63
C LEU A 94 -11.79 -1.25 6.19
N HIS A 95 -12.88 -1.94 5.88
CA HIS A 95 -14.24 -1.51 6.26
C HIS A 95 -14.58 -1.79 7.74
N THR A 96 -13.87 -2.71 8.39
CA THR A 96 -14.16 -3.06 9.79
C THR A 96 -13.58 -1.98 10.71
N GLU A 97 -14.45 -1.31 11.46
CA GLU A 97 -14.01 -0.46 12.57
C GLU A 97 -13.46 -1.34 13.71
N ILE A 98 -12.28 -1.00 14.22
CA ILE A 98 -11.64 -1.73 15.32
C ILE A 98 -11.65 -0.83 16.55
N PHE A 99 -12.44 -1.20 17.56
CA PHE A 99 -12.53 -0.47 18.82
C PHE A 99 -11.32 -0.81 19.72
N SER A 100 -10.52 0.20 20.05
CA SER A 100 -9.41 0.14 21.02
C SER A 100 -9.16 1.55 21.57
N THR A 101 -8.17 1.74 22.45
CA THR A 101 -7.79 3.07 22.98
C THR A 101 -7.45 4.06 21.87
N GLN A 102 -6.92 3.55 20.75
CA GLN A 102 -6.77 4.25 19.48
C GLN A 102 -7.32 3.30 18.41
N GLY A 103 -8.62 3.41 18.13
CA GLY A 103 -9.31 2.50 17.21
C GLY A 103 -8.93 2.74 15.75
N LYS A 104 -9.15 1.73 14.88
CA LYS A 104 -9.08 1.90 13.43
C LYS A 104 -10.46 2.32 12.91
N PRO A 105 -10.64 3.50 12.32
CA PRO A 105 -11.90 3.85 11.67
C PRO A 105 -12.15 2.94 10.45
N ALA A 106 -13.42 2.83 10.05
CA ALA A 106 -13.75 2.30 8.74
C ALA A 106 -13.32 3.30 7.66
N ILE A 107 -12.70 2.79 6.59
CA ILE A 107 -12.31 3.55 5.39
C ILE A 107 -13.15 3.06 4.23
#